data_AF-A0A947JSQ0-F1
#
_entry.id   AF-A0A947JSQ0-F1
#
_cell.length_a   1.000
_cell.length_b   1.000
_cell.length_c   1.000
_cell.angle_alpha   90.00
_cell.angle_beta   90.00
_cell.angle_gamma   90.00
#
_symmetry.space_group_name_H-M   'P 1'
#
loop_
_entity.id
_entity.type
_entity.pdbx_description
1 polymer ?
#
loop_
_entity_poly.entity_id
_entity_poly.type
_entity_poly.pdbx_seq_one_letter_code
_entity_poly.pdbx_strand_id
1 'polypeptide(L)'
;MKNIPSKEETILLVEDDPLVRQSMAFFLENIGYHVLQGNNGLEGLELFTRESPDLMVLDLQMPGMSGLELLAAIKSDLPVTPTIIVSGTGSMDDIIATLKLGAWDYLTKPIEDLAVLEHAVTKALEKSRLIKENKRYQLHLEEEVSERTAELQRREQELKLTLISIVDVVASMVEKRDPYTAGHEQRVTSLALTIARELELDEERYEGLGLSAAIHDLGKVAIPSEILGKPGKLTSIEYQLIQTHAQIGYDILTKGTATFPWPIKTIVHQHHERINGCGYPLGLSGHDLLIESRILSVADVVEAMASHRPYRPALGIEVALQEISKHQGTLYDADVVTACLSLFANKKFSFEYS
;
A
#
# COMPACT_ATOMS: atom_id res chain seq x y z
N MET A 1 14.37 31.31 -19.99
CA MET A 1 15.79 31.64 -20.15
C MET A 1 16.56 30.33 -20.23
N LYS A 2 17.50 30.25 -21.18
CA LYS A 2 18.18 29.05 -21.67
C LYS A 2 19.07 28.41 -20.60
N ASN A 3 19.02 27.08 -20.47
CA ASN A 3 20.00 26.32 -19.70
C ASN A 3 21.24 26.01 -20.58
N ILE A 4 22.40 26.41 -20.08
CA ILE A 4 23.79 26.04 -20.48
C ILE A 4 24.14 24.76 -19.68
N PRO A 5 25.03 23.81 -20.10
CA PRO A 5 26.09 23.88 -21.12
C PRO A 5 25.97 22.88 -22.29
N SER A 6 26.41 23.31 -23.47
CA SER A 6 26.77 22.40 -24.57
C SER A 6 28.11 21.74 -24.22
N LYS A 7 28.07 20.53 -23.69
CA LYS A 7 29.22 19.65 -23.80
C LYS A 7 29.32 19.31 -25.30
N GLU A 8 30.43 19.65 -25.94
CA GLU A 8 30.72 19.14 -27.29
C GLU A 8 30.72 17.62 -27.18
N GLU A 9 29.86 16.96 -27.96
CA GLU A 9 29.74 15.50 -27.94
C GLU A 9 31.06 14.91 -28.44
N THR A 10 31.63 13.98 -27.68
CA THR A 10 32.94 13.39 -27.99
C THR A 10 32.76 12.12 -28.82
N ILE A 11 33.34 12.10 -30.02
CA ILE A 11 33.35 10.94 -30.91
C ILE A 11 34.72 10.28 -30.88
N LEU A 12 34.78 8.98 -30.61
CA LEU A 12 35.98 8.19 -30.80
C LEU A 12 35.98 7.58 -32.21
N LEU A 13 36.89 8.01 -33.06
CA LEU A 13 37.14 7.45 -34.38
C LEU A 13 38.34 6.51 -34.34
N VAL A 14 38.14 5.24 -34.66
CA VAL A 14 39.19 4.22 -34.72
C VAL A 14 39.31 3.69 -36.14
N GLU A 15 40.42 3.99 -36.80
CA GLU A 15 40.67 3.75 -38.22
C GLU A 15 42.18 3.63 -38.43
N ASP A 16 42.67 2.60 -39.12
CA ASP A 16 44.12 2.41 -39.30
C ASP A 16 44.69 3.26 -40.44
N ASP A 17 43.93 3.47 -41.53
CA ASP A 17 44.33 4.34 -42.64
C ASP A 17 44.40 5.82 -42.18
N PRO A 18 45.59 6.44 -42.16
CA PRO A 18 45.76 7.80 -41.66
C PRO A 18 45.05 8.86 -42.52
N LEU A 19 44.88 8.64 -43.83
CA LEU A 19 44.20 9.58 -44.72
C LEU A 19 42.69 9.53 -44.49
N VAL A 20 42.13 8.32 -44.39
CA VAL A 20 40.70 8.13 -44.10
C VAL A 20 40.37 8.68 -42.70
N ARG A 21 41.18 8.33 -41.70
CA ARG A 21 41.02 8.82 -40.31
C ARG A 21 41.05 10.34 -40.24
N GLN A 22 42.04 10.98 -40.84
CA GLN A 22 42.14 12.45 -40.83
C GLN A 22 40.99 13.12 -41.59
N SER A 23 40.56 12.57 -42.72
CA SER A 23 39.43 13.12 -43.49
C SER A 23 38.12 13.05 -42.70
N MET A 24 37.83 11.91 -42.08
CA MET A 24 36.62 11.73 -41.26
C MET A 24 36.68 12.59 -40.00
N ALA A 25 37.83 12.65 -39.31
CA ALA A 25 38.00 13.49 -38.13
C ALA A 25 37.81 14.97 -38.46
N PHE A 26 38.48 15.48 -39.50
CA PHE A 26 38.34 16.87 -39.92
C PHE A 26 36.90 17.23 -40.28
N PHE A 27 36.18 16.33 -40.94
CA PHE A 27 34.76 16.54 -41.25
C PHE A 27 33.90 16.60 -39.99
N LEU A 28 34.04 15.63 -39.08
CA LEU A 28 33.29 15.56 -37.82
C LEU A 28 33.61 16.76 -36.89
N GLU A 29 34.85 17.23 -36.87
CA GLU A 29 35.26 18.44 -36.13
C GLU A 29 34.62 19.71 -36.72
N ASN A 30 34.56 19.83 -38.05
CA ASN A 30 33.94 20.99 -38.71
C ASN A 30 32.42 21.11 -38.47
N ILE A 31 31.74 19.98 -38.25
CA ILE A 31 30.32 19.95 -37.89
C ILE A 31 30.08 20.11 -36.37
N GLY A 32 31.15 20.26 -35.57
CA GLY A 32 31.09 20.67 -34.17
C GLY A 32 31.28 19.56 -33.13
N TYR A 33 31.80 18.39 -33.52
CA TYR A 33 32.13 17.32 -32.59
C TYR A 33 33.58 17.40 -32.10
N HIS A 34 33.82 16.95 -30.86
CA HIS A 34 35.19 16.72 -30.39
C HIS A 34 35.63 15.31 -30.79
N VAL A 35 36.65 15.16 -31.63
CA VAL A 35 37.05 13.85 -32.16
C VAL A 35 38.32 13.34 -31.51
N LEU A 36 38.21 12.20 -30.84
CA LEU A 36 39.34 11.38 -30.40
C LEU A 36 39.70 10.42 -31.53
N GLN A 37 40.98 10.29 -31.84
CA GLN A 37 41.46 9.46 -32.96
C GLN A 37 42.33 8.32 -32.43
N GLY A 38 41.97 7.08 -32.76
CA GLY A 38 42.79 5.89 -32.54
C GLY A 38 43.22 5.27 -33.87
N ASN A 39 44.46 4.80 -33.96
CA ASN A 39 45.00 4.18 -35.18
C ASN A 39 44.93 2.64 -35.18
N ASN A 40 44.50 2.02 -34.07
CA ASN A 40 44.31 0.58 -33.94
C ASN A 40 43.34 0.26 -32.79
N GLY A 41 42.91 -1.00 -32.66
CA GLY A 41 41.95 -1.42 -31.64
C GLY A 41 42.42 -1.24 -30.19
N LEU A 42 43.72 -1.36 -29.89
CA LEU A 42 44.26 -1.18 -28.53
C LEU A 42 44.22 0.29 -28.10
N GLU A 43 44.63 1.19 -28.98
CA GLU A 43 44.54 2.64 -28.74
C GLU A 43 43.07 3.07 -28.62
N GLY A 44 42.20 2.52 -29.47
CA GLY A 44 40.75 2.72 -29.37
C GLY A 44 40.19 2.30 -28.00
N LEU A 45 40.57 1.12 -27.50
CA LEU A 45 40.14 0.64 -26.18
C LEU A 45 40.62 1.56 -25.05
N GLU A 46 41.87 2.01 -25.11
CA GLU A 46 42.45 2.91 -24.10
C GLU A 46 41.70 4.24 -24.08
N LEU A 47 41.48 4.85 -25.25
CA LEU A 47 40.75 6.11 -25.39
C LEU A 47 39.29 5.98 -24.95
N PHE A 48 38.62 4.88 -25.32
CA PHE A 48 37.24 4.61 -24.91
C PHE A 48 37.11 4.56 -23.38
N THR A 49 38.02 3.83 -22.74
CA THR A 49 38.01 3.65 -21.27
C THR A 49 38.37 4.94 -20.54
N ARG A 50 39.35 5.69 -21.05
CA ARG A 50 39.85 6.91 -20.39
C ARG A 50 38.90 8.09 -20.54
N GLU A 51 38.35 8.29 -21.73
CA GLU A 51 37.62 9.52 -22.09
C GLU A 51 36.10 9.33 -22.08
N SER A 52 35.59 8.08 -22.06
CA SER A 52 34.16 7.75 -22.08
C SER A 52 33.39 8.51 -23.17
N PRO A 53 33.69 8.24 -24.46
CA PRO A 53 33.12 8.97 -25.58
C PRO A 53 31.60 8.80 -25.67
N ASP A 54 30.93 9.78 -26.28
CA ASP A 54 29.48 9.79 -26.49
C ASP A 54 29.06 8.91 -27.69
N LEU A 55 29.98 8.66 -28.64
CA LEU A 55 29.82 7.74 -29.76
C LEU A 55 31.17 7.17 -30.22
N MET A 56 31.18 5.95 -30.74
CA MET A 56 32.37 5.36 -31.39
C MET A 56 32.09 5.08 -32.87
N VAL A 57 33.02 5.47 -33.74
CA VAL A 57 33.07 5.08 -35.16
C VAL A 57 34.27 4.16 -35.32
N LEU A 58 34.05 2.93 -35.79
CA LEU A 58 35.04 1.86 -35.73
C LEU A 58 35.20 1.14 -37.06
N ASP A 59 36.43 1.09 -37.57
CA ASP A 59 36.81 0.15 -38.63
C ASP A 59 36.88 -1.29 -38.11
N LEU A 60 36.39 -2.25 -38.89
CA LEU A 60 36.53 -3.67 -38.59
C LEU A 60 37.91 -4.24 -38.94
N GLN A 61 38.52 -3.77 -40.04
CA GLN A 61 39.73 -4.35 -40.61
C GLN A 61 40.93 -3.49 -40.23
N MET A 62 41.58 -3.81 -39.11
CA MET A 62 42.77 -3.11 -38.64
C MET A 62 43.86 -4.12 -38.24
N PRO A 63 45.16 -3.77 -38.39
CA PRO A 63 46.26 -4.62 -37.93
C PRO A 63 46.31 -4.72 -36.40
N GLY A 64 46.68 -5.91 -35.90
CA GLY A 64 46.72 -6.17 -34.47
C GLY A 64 45.34 -6.52 -33.92
N MET A 65 44.80 -5.67 -33.04
CA MET A 65 43.45 -5.84 -32.50
C MET A 65 42.42 -5.34 -33.52
N SER A 66 41.60 -6.25 -34.03
CA SER A 66 40.53 -5.97 -34.98
C SER A 66 39.37 -5.19 -34.33
N GLY A 67 38.54 -4.54 -35.15
CA GLY A 67 37.34 -3.86 -34.64
C GLY A 67 36.34 -4.80 -33.98
N LEU A 68 36.23 -6.05 -34.44
CA LEU A 68 35.39 -7.06 -33.79
C LEU A 68 35.89 -7.40 -32.38
N GLU A 69 37.20 -7.54 -32.19
CA GLU A 69 37.79 -7.78 -30.88
C GLU A 69 37.60 -6.59 -29.95
N LEU A 70 37.70 -5.35 -30.47
CA LEU A 70 37.43 -4.13 -29.69
C LEU A 70 35.96 -4.09 -29.25
N LEU A 71 35.04 -4.33 -30.18
CA LEU A 71 33.60 -4.37 -29.92
C LEU A 71 33.26 -5.43 -28.86
N ALA A 72 33.91 -6.60 -28.93
CA ALA A 72 33.74 -7.65 -27.92
C ALA A 72 34.30 -7.25 -26.54
N ALA A 73 35.41 -6.49 -26.50
CA ALA A 73 36.04 -6.04 -25.26
C ALA A 73 35.19 -5.01 -24.49
N ILE A 74 34.46 -4.15 -25.20
CA ILE A 74 33.61 -3.09 -24.61
C ILE A 74 32.12 -3.47 -24.51
N LYS A 75 31.81 -4.76 -24.68
CA LYS A 75 30.43 -5.26 -24.84
C LYS A 75 29.47 -4.87 -23.70
N SER A 76 29.98 -4.74 -22.46
CA SER A 76 29.19 -4.28 -21.31
C SER A 76 28.71 -2.84 -21.42
N ASP A 77 29.42 -2.01 -22.18
CA ASP A 77 29.23 -0.56 -22.27
C ASP A 77 28.51 -0.16 -23.58
N LEU A 78 28.48 -1.05 -24.57
CA LEU A 78 27.74 -0.89 -25.83
C LEU A 78 26.23 -0.59 -25.71
N PRO A 79 25.50 -1.05 -24.67
CA PRO A 79 24.11 -0.66 -24.47
C PRO A 79 23.94 0.85 -24.20
N VAL A 80 25.02 1.55 -23.82
CA VAL A 80 25.00 2.96 -23.39
C VAL A 80 25.75 3.87 -24.37
N THR A 81 26.84 3.38 -25.00
CA THR A 81 27.61 4.15 -25.99
C THR A 81 27.33 3.65 -27.42
N PRO A 82 26.66 4.44 -28.27
CA PRO A 82 26.41 4.08 -29.66
C PRO A 82 27.72 3.80 -30.39
N THR A 83 27.75 2.69 -31.12
CA THR A 83 28.90 2.32 -31.96
C THR A 83 28.45 2.13 -33.40
N ILE A 84 29.04 2.91 -34.31
CA ILE A 84 28.86 2.82 -35.75
C ILE A 84 30.06 2.09 -36.33
N ILE A 85 29.80 1.05 -37.11
CA ILE A 85 30.84 0.28 -37.76
C ILE A 85 31.09 0.83 -39.17
N VAL A 86 32.33 0.90 -39.60
CA VAL A 86 32.69 1.29 -40.97
C VAL A 86 33.49 0.14 -41.59
N SER A 87 33.10 -0.38 -42.76
CA SER A 87 33.76 -1.56 -43.35
C SER A 87 33.80 -1.51 -44.88
N GLY A 88 34.95 -1.84 -45.51
CA GLY A 88 35.13 -1.76 -46.97
C GLY A 88 34.83 -3.03 -47.77
N THR A 89 34.72 -4.18 -47.11
CA THR A 89 34.36 -5.47 -47.75
C THR A 89 33.51 -6.30 -46.78
N GLY A 90 32.30 -5.81 -46.47
CA GLY A 90 31.39 -6.53 -45.58
C GLY A 90 30.87 -7.79 -46.25
N SER A 91 31.35 -8.96 -45.83
CA SER A 91 30.55 -10.18 -46.01
C SER A 91 29.28 -10.03 -45.16
N MET A 92 28.16 -10.61 -45.59
CA MET A 92 26.90 -10.55 -44.81
C MET A 92 27.10 -11.09 -43.38
N ASP A 93 28.03 -12.02 -43.21
CA ASP A 93 28.36 -12.65 -41.93
C ASP A 93 29.01 -11.67 -40.95
N ASP A 94 29.89 -10.77 -41.43
CA ASP A 94 30.55 -9.77 -40.59
C ASP A 94 29.56 -8.71 -40.08
N ILE A 95 28.62 -8.28 -40.93
CA ILE A 95 27.55 -7.35 -40.54
C ILE A 95 26.63 -7.99 -39.49
N ILE A 96 26.29 -9.27 -39.67
CA ILE A 96 25.48 -10.00 -38.69
C ILE A 96 26.24 -10.16 -37.37
N ALA A 97 27.55 -10.42 -37.42
CA ALA A 97 28.39 -10.56 -36.23
C ALA A 97 28.45 -9.27 -35.41
N THR A 98 28.63 -8.11 -36.06
CA THR A 98 28.71 -6.80 -35.37
C THR A 98 27.37 -6.40 -34.74
N LEU A 99 26.25 -6.61 -35.44
CA LEU A 99 24.92 -6.35 -34.88
C LEU A 99 24.61 -7.25 -33.67
N LYS A 100 25.00 -8.52 -33.72
CA LYS A 100 24.88 -9.45 -32.57
C LYS A 100 25.75 -9.03 -31.38
N LEU A 101 26.85 -8.34 -31.63
CA LEU A 101 27.73 -7.83 -30.58
C LEU A 101 27.23 -6.51 -29.99
N GLY A 102 26.26 -5.84 -30.62
CA GLY A 102 25.63 -4.62 -30.09
C GLY A 102 26.01 -3.34 -30.82
N ALA A 103 26.57 -3.41 -32.02
CA ALA A 103 26.70 -2.24 -32.90
C ALA A 103 25.33 -1.65 -33.23
N TRP A 104 25.24 -0.32 -33.30
CA TRP A 104 23.99 0.40 -33.51
C TRP A 104 23.69 0.63 -34.99
N ASP A 105 24.74 0.79 -35.79
CA ASP A 105 24.64 0.97 -37.23
C ASP A 105 25.93 0.53 -37.93
N TYR A 106 25.89 0.40 -39.25
CA TYR A 106 27.05 0.13 -40.08
C TYR A 106 27.06 0.97 -41.36
N LEU A 107 28.25 1.32 -41.84
CA LEU A 107 28.51 2.06 -43.06
C LEU A 107 29.51 1.30 -43.94
N THR A 108 29.29 1.32 -45.25
CA THR A 108 30.18 0.68 -46.23
C THR A 108 31.23 1.66 -46.75
N LYS A 109 32.51 1.25 -46.81
CA LYS A 109 33.57 2.00 -47.52
C LYS A 109 33.59 1.61 -49.02
N PRO A 110 34.05 2.52 -49.92
CA PRO A 110 34.41 3.91 -49.64
C PRO A 110 33.17 4.75 -49.28
N ILE A 111 33.31 5.63 -48.30
CA ILE A 111 32.27 6.63 -47.99
C ILE A 111 32.43 7.73 -49.03
N GLU A 112 31.66 7.65 -50.12
CA GLU A 112 31.72 8.63 -51.22
C GLU A 112 31.14 9.99 -50.82
N ASP A 113 30.18 10.00 -49.89
CA ASP A 113 29.55 11.20 -49.35
C ASP A 113 29.58 11.18 -47.81
N LEU A 114 30.36 12.08 -47.21
CA LEU A 114 30.49 12.22 -45.76
C LEU A 114 29.18 12.68 -45.08
N ALA A 115 28.19 13.18 -45.84
CA ALA A 115 26.84 13.44 -45.30
C ALA A 115 26.15 12.16 -44.80
N VAL A 116 26.51 10.98 -45.33
CA VAL A 116 26.01 9.69 -44.84
C VAL A 116 26.56 9.39 -43.44
N LEU A 117 27.83 9.72 -43.19
CA LEU A 117 28.45 9.59 -41.88
C LEU A 117 27.82 10.57 -40.88
N GLU A 118 27.60 11.83 -41.28
CA GLU A 118 26.89 12.82 -40.48
C GLU A 118 25.51 12.30 -40.04
N HIS A 119 24.69 11.83 -40.99
CA HIS A 119 23.36 11.33 -40.68
C HIS A 119 23.37 10.17 -39.68
N ALA A 120 24.28 9.20 -39.87
CA ALA A 120 24.41 8.05 -38.99
C ALA A 120 24.82 8.47 -37.57
N VAL A 121 25.82 9.36 -37.45
CA VAL A 121 26.31 9.91 -36.18
C VAL A 121 25.22 10.68 -35.44
N THR A 122 24.56 11.63 -36.11
CA THR A 122 23.50 12.45 -35.50
C THR A 122 22.35 11.58 -34.99
N LYS A 123 21.88 10.63 -35.80
CA LYS A 123 20.79 9.72 -35.44
C LYS A 123 21.15 8.81 -34.26
N ALA A 124 22.38 8.31 -34.22
CA ALA A 124 22.85 7.44 -33.14
C ALA A 124 23.01 8.21 -31.82
N LEU A 125 23.53 9.44 -31.85
CA LEU A 125 23.63 10.33 -30.69
C LEU A 125 22.24 10.72 -30.15
N GLU A 126 21.31 11.12 -31.03
CA GLU A 126 19.94 11.44 -30.65
C GLU A 126 19.24 10.25 -29.98
N LYS A 127 19.35 9.05 -30.57
CA LYS A 127 18.80 7.83 -29.99
C LYS A 127 19.42 7.52 -28.62
N SER A 128 20.74 7.68 -28.46
CA SER A 128 21.43 7.46 -27.18
C SER A 128 20.95 8.43 -26.10
N ARG A 129 20.79 9.71 -26.47
CA ARG A 129 20.24 10.73 -25.58
C ARG A 129 18.83 10.38 -25.11
N LEU A 130 17.94 10.01 -26.02
CA LEU A 130 16.56 9.63 -25.69
C LEU A 130 16.51 8.41 -24.76
N ILE A 131 17.35 7.40 -24.99
CA ILE A 131 17.43 6.21 -24.13
C ILE A 131 17.92 6.59 -22.72
N LYS A 132 18.97 7.41 -22.62
CA LYS A 132 19.50 7.88 -21.33
C LYS A 132 18.47 8.73 -20.58
N GLU A 133 17.76 9.61 -21.27
CA GLU A 133 16.73 10.46 -20.70
C GLU A 133 15.50 9.67 -20.23
N ASN A 134 15.01 8.72 -21.04
CA ASN A 134 13.91 7.85 -20.66
C ASN A 134 14.26 7.02 -19.41
N LYS A 135 15.46 6.44 -19.35
CA LYS A 135 15.93 5.69 -18.17
C LYS A 135 16.00 6.57 -16.91
N ARG A 136 16.44 7.83 -17.04
CA ARG A 136 16.43 8.79 -15.92
C ARG A 136 15.01 9.10 -15.45
N TYR A 137 14.09 9.33 -16.39
CA TYR A 137 12.68 9.55 -16.07
C TYR A 137 12.05 8.35 -15.37
N GLN A 138 12.34 7.13 -15.84
CA GLN A 138 11.84 5.90 -15.20
C GLN A 138 12.30 5.78 -13.75
N LEU A 139 13.60 5.94 -13.50
CA LEU A 139 14.15 5.86 -12.13
C LEU A 139 13.57 6.94 -11.21
N HIS A 140 13.43 8.18 -11.72
CA HIS A 140 12.84 9.26 -10.95
C HIS A 140 11.36 9.02 -10.63
N LEU A 141 10.60 8.52 -11.61
CA LEU A 141 9.18 8.21 -11.40
C LEU A 141 9.00 7.04 -10.43
N GLU A 142 9.86 6.03 -10.48
CA GLU A 142 9.85 4.91 -9.52
C GLU A 142 10.09 5.41 -8.08
N GLU A 143 11.05 6.32 -7.91
CA GLU A 143 11.33 6.97 -6.62
C GLU A 143 10.12 7.79 -6.14
N GLU A 144 9.55 8.64 -7.01
CA GLU A 144 8.38 9.47 -6.68
C GLU A 144 7.15 8.62 -6.32
N VAL A 145 6.88 7.55 -7.07
CA VAL A 145 5.77 6.62 -6.76
C VAL A 145 5.98 5.94 -5.41
N SER A 146 7.20 5.50 -5.12
CA SER A 146 7.54 4.88 -3.83
C SER A 146 7.32 5.85 -2.66
N GLU A 147 7.82 7.08 -2.78
CA GLU A 147 7.64 8.13 -1.77
C GLU A 147 6.17 8.47 -1.55
N ARG A 148 5.40 8.67 -2.62
CA ARG A 148 3.97 9.02 -2.54
C ARG A 148 3.13 7.88 -2.00
N THR A 149 3.47 6.64 -2.32
CA THR A 149 2.79 5.45 -1.77
C THR A 149 3.02 5.37 -0.25
N ALA A 150 4.25 5.57 0.21
CA ALA A 150 4.57 5.58 1.64
C ALA A 150 3.89 6.74 2.39
N GLU A 151 3.81 7.92 1.76
CA GLU A 151 3.09 9.07 2.31
C GLU A 151 1.58 8.79 2.46
N LEU A 152 0.95 8.20 1.44
CA LEU A 152 -0.47 7.84 1.47
C LEU A 152 -0.77 6.84 2.59
N GLN A 153 0.02 5.79 2.72
CA GLN A 153 -0.14 4.80 3.80
C GLN A 153 0.02 5.43 5.18
N ARG A 154 0.96 6.36 5.36
CA ARG A 154 1.12 7.08 6.63
C ARG A 154 -0.10 7.94 6.94
N ARG A 155 -0.60 8.70 5.98
CA ARG A 155 -1.79 9.54 6.14
C ARG A 155 -3.05 8.71 6.43
N GLU A 156 -3.20 7.56 5.77
CA GLU A 156 -4.29 6.61 6.04
C GLU A 156 -4.25 6.12 7.49
N GLN A 157 -3.07 5.73 7.98
CA GLN A 157 -2.90 5.30 9.37
C GLN A 157 -3.15 6.43 10.38
N GLU A 158 -2.70 7.65 10.08
CA GLU A 158 -2.97 8.84 10.91
C GLU A 158 -4.47 9.17 10.98
N LEU A 159 -5.19 9.08 9.84
CA LEU A 159 -6.64 9.22 9.80
C LEU A 159 -7.35 8.14 10.62
N LYS A 160 -6.89 6.89 10.54
CA LYS A 160 -7.44 5.77 11.33
C LYS A 160 -7.25 5.99 12.82
N LEU A 161 -6.06 6.40 13.26
CA LEU A 161 -5.80 6.71 14.68
C LEU A 161 -6.61 7.91 15.16
N THR A 162 -6.80 8.92 14.31
CA THR A 162 -7.63 10.08 14.62
C THR A 162 -9.10 9.67 14.77
N LEU A 163 -9.61 8.80 13.90
CA LEU A 163 -10.96 8.27 14.00
C LEU A 163 -11.17 7.52 15.32
N ILE A 164 -10.26 6.60 15.67
CA ILE A 164 -10.32 5.84 16.93
C ILE A 164 -10.32 6.78 18.13
N SER A 165 -9.43 7.78 18.15
CA SER A 165 -9.35 8.78 19.22
C SER A 165 -10.64 9.61 19.36
N ILE A 166 -11.28 9.99 18.25
CA ILE A 166 -12.57 10.70 18.27
C ILE A 166 -13.67 9.80 18.85
N VAL A 167 -13.69 8.52 18.45
CA VAL A 167 -14.66 7.53 18.93
C VAL A 167 -14.50 7.33 20.45
N ASP A 168 -13.27 7.17 20.94
CA ASP A 168 -12.98 7.07 22.37
C ASP A 168 -13.44 8.30 23.16
N VAL A 169 -13.28 9.50 22.60
CA VAL A 169 -13.79 10.73 23.22
C VAL A 169 -15.32 10.72 23.30
N VAL A 170 -16.02 10.33 22.23
CA VAL A 170 -17.49 10.25 22.20
C VAL A 170 -18.00 9.19 23.21
N ALA A 171 -17.40 8.01 23.20
CA ALA A 171 -17.62 6.94 24.17
C ALA A 171 -17.52 7.47 25.61
N SER A 172 -16.40 8.12 25.96
CA SER A 172 -16.19 8.71 27.30
C SER A 172 -17.22 9.78 27.69
N MET A 173 -17.79 10.51 26.72
CA MET A 173 -18.85 11.49 27.00
C MET A 173 -20.17 10.81 27.35
N VAL A 174 -20.48 9.69 26.70
CA VAL A 174 -21.67 8.87 27.00
C VAL A 174 -21.50 8.22 28.37
N GLU A 175 -20.34 7.63 28.67
CA GLU A 175 -20.02 7.07 29.98
C GLU A 175 -20.18 8.10 31.11
N LYS A 176 -19.83 9.38 30.90
CA LYS A 176 -20.06 10.41 31.93
C LYS A 176 -21.52 10.66 32.29
N ARG A 177 -22.48 10.30 31.43
CA ARG A 177 -23.92 10.43 31.71
C ARG A 177 -24.51 9.20 32.41
N ASP A 178 -23.81 8.08 32.33
CA ASP A 178 -24.10 6.82 33.02
C ASP A 178 -22.94 6.51 33.98
N PRO A 179 -23.00 7.00 35.25
CA PRO A 179 -21.87 6.98 36.20
C PRO A 179 -21.23 5.60 36.48
N TYR A 180 -21.80 4.52 35.91
CA TYR A 180 -21.47 3.14 36.18
C TYR A 180 -20.99 2.37 34.95
N THR A 181 -20.98 2.99 33.76
CA THR A 181 -20.40 2.37 32.55
C THR A 181 -18.92 2.71 32.38
N ALA A 182 -18.22 3.26 33.39
CA ALA A 182 -16.81 3.58 33.27
C ALA A 182 -15.97 2.34 32.82
N GLY A 183 -15.38 2.43 31.63
CA GLY A 183 -14.62 1.35 31.00
C GLY A 183 -15.45 0.13 30.59
N HIS A 184 -16.78 0.17 30.70
CA HIS A 184 -17.68 -0.89 30.23
C HIS A 184 -17.52 -1.06 28.73
N GLU A 185 -17.57 0.03 27.97
CA GLU A 185 -17.49 0.02 26.51
C GLU A 185 -16.14 -0.57 26.07
N GLN A 186 -15.05 -0.24 26.78
CA GLN A 186 -13.72 -0.80 26.54
C GLN A 186 -13.65 -2.32 26.80
N ARG A 187 -14.22 -2.79 27.92
CA ARG A 187 -14.23 -4.22 28.28
C ARG A 187 -15.11 -5.04 27.33
N VAL A 188 -16.27 -4.52 26.96
CA VAL A 188 -17.14 -5.12 25.93
C VAL A 188 -16.42 -5.19 24.60
N THR A 189 -15.79 -4.10 24.16
CA THR A 189 -15.00 -4.06 22.92
C THR A 189 -13.87 -5.07 22.93
N SER A 190 -13.11 -5.16 24.02
CA SER A 190 -12.02 -6.12 24.19
C SER A 190 -12.49 -7.57 24.06
N LEU A 191 -13.58 -7.93 24.76
CA LEU A 191 -14.15 -9.28 24.66
C LEU A 191 -14.72 -9.55 23.26
N ALA A 192 -15.48 -8.62 22.69
CA ALA A 192 -16.07 -8.75 21.36
C ALA A 192 -15.01 -8.99 20.27
N LEU A 193 -13.93 -8.21 20.28
CA LEU A 193 -12.82 -8.37 19.33
C LEU A 193 -12.06 -9.68 19.55
N THR A 194 -11.90 -10.11 20.80
CA THR A 194 -11.26 -11.40 21.09
C THR A 194 -12.12 -12.56 20.59
N ILE A 195 -13.45 -12.49 20.74
CA ILE A 195 -14.39 -13.47 20.18
C ILE A 195 -14.33 -13.45 18.65
N ALA A 196 -14.29 -12.26 18.02
CA ALA A 196 -14.20 -12.14 16.57
C ALA A 196 -12.93 -12.79 16.00
N ARG A 197 -11.79 -12.67 16.69
CA ARG A 197 -10.56 -13.38 16.31
C ARG A 197 -10.67 -14.88 16.46
N GLU A 198 -11.33 -15.37 17.51
CA GLU A 198 -11.57 -16.81 17.70
C GLU A 198 -12.43 -17.40 16.58
N LEU A 199 -13.36 -16.59 16.05
CA LEU A 199 -14.23 -16.95 14.94
C LEU A 199 -13.64 -16.63 13.56
N GLU A 200 -12.39 -16.15 13.49
CA GLU A 200 -11.68 -15.83 12.25
C GLU A 200 -12.44 -14.85 11.34
N LEU A 201 -13.08 -13.83 11.92
CA LEU A 201 -13.70 -12.75 11.14
C LEU A 201 -12.63 -12.02 10.32
N ASP A 202 -13.00 -11.62 9.10
CA ASP A 202 -12.15 -10.79 8.24
C ASP A 202 -11.90 -9.39 8.84
N GLU A 203 -10.83 -8.74 8.38
CA GLU A 203 -10.41 -7.43 8.91
C GLU A 203 -11.49 -6.35 8.78
N GLU A 204 -12.28 -6.37 7.70
CA GLU A 204 -13.34 -5.38 7.50
C GLU A 204 -14.42 -5.51 8.57
N ARG A 205 -14.88 -6.73 8.85
CA ARG A 205 -15.84 -7.01 9.92
C ARG A 205 -15.26 -6.77 11.31
N TYR A 206 -13.99 -7.13 11.53
CA TYR A 206 -13.29 -6.91 12.80
C TYR A 206 -13.25 -5.41 13.16
N GLU A 207 -12.89 -4.57 12.19
CA GLU A 207 -12.86 -3.11 12.38
C GLU A 207 -14.25 -2.52 12.62
N GLY A 208 -15.23 -2.94 11.83
CA GLY A 208 -16.63 -2.53 11.98
C GLY A 208 -17.20 -2.89 13.35
N LEU A 209 -16.93 -4.11 13.83
CA LEU A 209 -17.31 -4.55 15.17
C LEU A 209 -16.63 -3.73 16.27
N GLY A 210 -15.33 -3.47 16.16
CA GLY A 210 -14.59 -2.71 17.16
C GLY A 210 -15.15 -1.30 17.37
N LEU A 211 -15.38 -0.60 16.26
CA LEU A 211 -16.03 0.71 16.30
C LEU A 211 -17.44 0.62 16.87
N SER A 212 -18.24 -0.36 16.42
CA SER A 212 -19.61 -0.53 16.91
C SER A 212 -19.69 -0.84 18.40
N ALA A 213 -18.79 -1.68 18.91
CA ALA A 213 -18.73 -2.03 20.33
C ALA A 213 -18.37 -0.83 21.21
N ALA A 214 -17.46 0.04 20.74
CA ALA A 214 -17.07 1.23 21.46
C ALA A 214 -18.21 2.26 21.62
N ILE A 215 -19.22 2.24 20.73
CA ILE A 215 -20.32 3.22 20.74
C ILE A 215 -21.71 2.59 20.76
N HIS A 216 -21.83 1.31 21.08
CA HIS A 216 -23.12 0.59 21.03
C HIS A 216 -24.20 1.24 21.91
N ASP A 217 -23.76 1.85 23.01
CA ASP A 217 -24.59 2.53 24.00
C ASP A 217 -24.79 4.03 23.72
N LEU A 218 -24.33 4.56 22.58
CA LEU A 218 -24.41 5.99 22.22
C LEU A 218 -25.81 6.60 22.43
N GLY A 219 -26.86 5.82 22.18
CA GLY A 219 -28.24 6.28 22.35
C GLY A 219 -28.64 6.60 23.80
N LYS A 220 -27.87 6.12 24.80
CA LYS A 220 -28.10 6.45 26.22
C LYS A 220 -28.01 7.95 26.50
N VAL A 221 -27.39 8.73 25.62
CA VAL A 221 -27.39 10.20 25.67
C VAL A 221 -28.79 10.82 25.75
N ALA A 222 -29.82 10.14 25.24
CA ALA A 222 -31.20 10.61 25.30
C ALA A 222 -31.97 10.15 26.55
N ILE A 223 -31.40 9.23 27.34
CA ILE A 223 -32.05 8.66 28.52
C ILE A 223 -31.77 9.55 29.75
N PRO A 224 -32.78 9.85 30.58
CA PRO A 224 -32.57 10.61 31.81
C PRO A 224 -31.58 9.92 32.77
N SER A 225 -30.63 10.67 33.31
CA SER A 225 -29.60 10.13 34.21
C SER A 225 -30.19 9.61 35.53
N GLU A 226 -31.34 10.12 35.95
CA GLU A 226 -32.10 9.63 37.12
C GLU A 226 -32.61 8.19 36.92
N ILE A 227 -32.82 7.78 35.66
CA ILE A 227 -33.26 6.43 35.31
C ILE A 227 -32.04 5.51 35.15
N LEU A 228 -30.98 5.96 34.47
CA LEU A 228 -29.74 5.20 34.30
C LEU A 228 -29.07 4.89 35.66
N GLY A 229 -29.00 5.89 36.54
CA GLY A 229 -28.39 5.78 37.87
C GLY A 229 -29.33 5.32 38.98
N LYS A 230 -30.57 4.90 38.69
CA LYS A 230 -31.57 4.58 39.71
C LYS A 230 -31.11 3.42 40.60
N PRO A 231 -31.02 3.58 41.94
CA PRO A 231 -30.74 2.48 42.83
C PRO A 231 -31.97 1.56 42.96
N GLY A 232 -31.77 0.26 42.70
CA GLY A 232 -32.82 -0.76 42.80
C GLY A 232 -33.48 -1.12 41.47
N LYS A 233 -34.60 -1.87 41.53
CA LYS A 233 -35.26 -2.38 40.31
C LYS A 233 -35.96 -1.25 39.56
N LEU A 234 -35.75 -1.23 38.24
CA LEU A 234 -36.52 -0.39 37.32
C LEU A 234 -37.97 -0.90 37.22
N THR A 235 -38.89 0.04 37.08
CA THR A 235 -40.26 -0.27 36.67
C THR A 235 -40.28 -0.72 35.20
N SER A 236 -41.36 -1.37 34.76
CA SER A 236 -41.52 -1.78 33.36
C SER A 236 -41.41 -0.61 32.38
N ILE A 237 -41.97 0.54 32.74
CA ILE A 237 -41.94 1.76 31.91
C ILE A 237 -40.52 2.34 31.84
N GLU A 238 -39.81 2.40 32.97
CA GLU A 238 -38.41 2.86 32.99
C GLU A 238 -37.51 1.92 32.17
N TYR A 239 -37.72 0.61 32.27
CA TYR A 239 -36.99 -0.37 31.48
C TYR A 239 -37.25 -0.20 29.97
N GLN A 240 -38.53 -0.04 29.57
CA GLN A 240 -38.90 0.24 28.18
C GLN A 240 -38.26 1.53 27.66
N LEU A 241 -38.17 2.56 28.50
CA LEU A 241 -37.48 3.79 28.12
C LEU A 241 -35.99 3.55 27.87
N ILE A 242 -35.31 2.78 28.73
CA ILE A 242 -33.90 2.42 28.49
C ILE A 242 -33.75 1.66 27.17
N GLN A 243 -34.63 0.70 26.85
CA GLN A 243 -34.55 -0.07 25.61
C GLN A 243 -34.55 0.79 24.34
N THR A 244 -35.08 2.01 24.40
CA THR A 244 -35.09 2.94 23.25
C THR A 244 -33.68 3.39 22.81
N HIS A 245 -32.64 3.24 23.65
CA HIS A 245 -31.28 3.67 23.30
C HIS A 245 -30.76 2.99 22.02
N ALA A 246 -31.12 1.73 21.75
CA ALA A 246 -30.69 1.03 20.54
C ALA A 246 -31.24 1.73 19.27
N GLN A 247 -32.52 2.10 19.27
CA GLN A 247 -33.14 2.85 18.18
C GLN A 247 -32.57 4.28 18.10
N ILE A 248 -32.36 4.95 19.23
CA ILE A 248 -31.81 6.31 19.25
C ILE A 248 -30.37 6.32 18.73
N GLY A 249 -29.56 5.31 19.09
CA GLY A 249 -28.21 5.13 18.56
C GLY A 249 -28.22 4.94 17.04
N TYR A 250 -29.11 4.09 16.52
CA TYR A 250 -29.33 3.94 15.08
C TYR A 250 -29.72 5.27 14.42
N ASP A 251 -30.63 6.03 15.01
CA ASP A 251 -31.09 7.31 14.48
C ASP A 251 -29.97 8.35 14.47
N ILE A 252 -29.14 8.41 15.52
CA ILE A 252 -27.97 9.30 15.57
C ILE A 252 -26.98 8.96 14.46
N LEU A 253 -26.68 7.68 14.27
CA LEU A 253 -25.74 7.21 13.24
C LEU A 253 -26.31 7.29 11.82
N THR A 254 -27.63 7.38 11.69
CA THR A 254 -28.30 7.60 10.40
C THR A 254 -28.44 9.08 10.07
N LYS A 255 -28.50 9.96 11.08
CA LYS A 255 -28.61 11.40 10.91
C LYS A 255 -27.23 12.00 10.61
N GLY A 256 -27.14 12.76 9.52
CA GLY A 256 -25.94 13.51 9.13
C GLY A 256 -25.36 13.04 7.79
N THR A 257 -24.17 13.55 7.45
CA THR A 257 -23.44 13.21 6.22
C THR A 257 -22.35 12.16 6.44
N ALA A 258 -22.20 11.65 7.67
CA ALA A 258 -21.21 10.64 8.00
C ALA A 258 -21.55 9.34 7.28
N THR A 259 -20.65 8.88 6.42
CA THR A 259 -20.76 7.59 5.74
C THR A 259 -19.69 6.68 6.31
N PHE A 260 -20.10 5.65 7.02
CA PHE A 260 -19.19 4.61 7.49
C PHE A 260 -19.16 3.50 6.44
N PRO A 261 -17.97 2.96 6.09
CA PRO A 261 -17.88 1.82 5.19
C PRO A 261 -18.48 0.56 5.84
N TRP A 262 -18.46 0.48 7.17
CA TRP A 262 -19.00 -0.62 7.95
C TRP A 262 -20.48 -0.42 8.34
N PRO A 263 -21.24 -1.50 8.58
CA PRO A 263 -22.66 -1.43 8.96
C PRO A 263 -22.87 -1.03 10.43
N ILE A 264 -22.11 -0.07 10.95
CA ILE A 264 -22.08 0.33 12.37
C ILE A 264 -23.47 0.62 12.92
N LYS A 265 -24.27 1.41 12.20
CA LYS A 265 -25.65 1.73 12.61
C LYS A 265 -26.49 0.48 12.81
N THR A 266 -26.37 -0.51 11.91
CA THR A 266 -27.12 -1.76 11.98
C THR A 266 -26.64 -2.59 13.17
N ILE A 267 -25.33 -2.64 13.40
CA ILE A 267 -24.76 -3.38 14.53
C ILE A 267 -25.28 -2.82 15.86
N VAL A 268 -25.20 -1.50 16.01
CA VAL A 268 -25.74 -0.74 17.15
C VAL A 268 -27.25 -0.91 17.28
N HIS A 269 -28.00 -1.04 16.19
CA HIS A 269 -29.45 -1.25 16.27
C HIS A 269 -29.80 -2.65 16.79
N GLN A 270 -29.00 -3.65 16.41
CA GLN A 270 -29.28 -5.08 16.63
C GLN A 270 -28.63 -5.66 17.88
N HIS A 271 -27.78 -4.94 18.61
CA HIS A 271 -26.96 -5.53 19.69
C HIS A 271 -27.75 -6.14 20.86
N HIS A 272 -29.01 -5.72 21.04
CA HIS A 272 -29.94 -6.31 22.01
C HIS A 272 -30.97 -7.27 21.42
N GLU A 273 -30.87 -7.57 20.13
CA GLU A 273 -31.64 -8.64 19.53
C GLU A 273 -31.20 -10.00 20.05
N ARG A 274 -32.13 -10.97 20.02
CA ARG A 274 -31.90 -12.35 20.44
C ARG A 274 -32.23 -13.26 19.28
N ILE A 275 -31.48 -14.35 19.10
CA ILE A 275 -31.63 -15.18 17.90
C ILE A 275 -33.03 -15.82 17.76
N ASN A 276 -33.81 -15.92 18.84
CA ASN A 276 -35.20 -16.37 18.84
C ASN A 276 -36.24 -15.26 18.58
N GLY A 277 -35.84 -14.01 18.32
CA GLY A 277 -36.75 -12.89 18.07
C GLY A 277 -37.35 -12.23 19.31
N CYS A 278 -36.98 -12.62 20.53
CA CYS A 278 -37.49 -11.99 21.75
C CYS A 278 -36.73 -10.73 22.17
N GLY A 279 -35.76 -10.29 21.37
CA GLY A 279 -34.96 -9.09 21.62
C GLY A 279 -35.67 -7.80 21.22
N TYR A 280 -34.90 -6.72 21.18
CA TYR A 280 -35.39 -5.38 20.84
C TYR A 280 -34.32 -4.62 20.05
N PRO A 281 -34.69 -3.57 19.30
CA PRO A 281 -36.04 -2.98 19.18
C PRO A 281 -36.89 -3.51 18.02
N LEU A 282 -36.33 -4.33 17.13
CA LEU A 282 -36.98 -4.81 15.91
C LEU A 282 -37.61 -6.21 16.08
N GLY A 283 -37.13 -7.01 17.02
CA GLY A 283 -37.58 -8.40 17.23
C GLY A 283 -37.07 -9.33 16.12
N LEU A 284 -35.85 -9.10 15.65
CA LEU A 284 -35.22 -9.87 14.57
C LEU A 284 -34.75 -11.25 15.07
N SER A 285 -34.68 -12.21 14.15
CA SER A 285 -34.28 -13.59 14.47
C SER A 285 -33.01 -14.00 13.73
N GLY A 286 -32.33 -15.04 14.24
CA GLY A 286 -31.01 -15.56 13.83
C GLY A 286 -30.41 -15.03 12.53
N HIS A 287 -31.00 -15.38 11.38
CA HIS A 287 -30.45 -15.09 10.05
C HIS A 287 -30.50 -13.61 9.65
N ASP A 288 -31.38 -12.82 10.27
CA ASP A 288 -31.50 -11.38 10.04
C ASP A 288 -30.49 -10.56 10.87
N LEU A 289 -29.76 -11.22 11.77
CA LEU A 289 -28.76 -10.60 12.63
C LEU A 289 -27.36 -10.69 12.04
N LEU A 290 -26.69 -9.55 12.00
CA LEU A 290 -25.27 -9.49 11.68
C LEU A 290 -24.47 -10.32 12.68
N ILE A 291 -23.39 -10.95 12.22
CA ILE A 291 -22.52 -11.75 13.11
C ILE A 291 -21.88 -10.86 14.17
N GLU A 292 -21.52 -9.65 13.79
CA GLU A 292 -20.99 -8.59 14.65
C GLU A 292 -21.97 -8.26 15.77
N SER A 293 -23.27 -8.15 15.46
CA SER A 293 -24.32 -7.93 16.48
C SER A 293 -24.46 -9.11 17.42
N ARG A 294 -24.39 -10.34 16.91
CA ARG A 294 -24.43 -11.57 17.72
C ARG A 294 -23.25 -11.65 18.68
N ILE A 295 -22.05 -11.29 18.20
CA ILE A 295 -20.82 -11.21 19.02
C ILE A 295 -20.97 -10.14 20.10
N LEU A 296 -21.34 -8.92 19.70
CA LEU A 296 -21.51 -7.79 20.62
C LEU A 296 -22.54 -8.10 21.71
N SER A 297 -23.65 -8.76 21.35
CA SER A 297 -24.70 -9.14 22.27
C SER A 297 -24.22 -10.09 23.37
N VAL A 298 -23.36 -11.05 23.03
CA VAL A 298 -22.75 -11.98 24.01
C VAL A 298 -21.73 -11.23 24.87
N ALA A 299 -20.87 -10.42 24.26
CA ALA A 299 -19.85 -9.66 24.98
C ALA A 299 -20.46 -8.69 26.01
N ASP A 300 -21.51 -7.96 25.62
CA ASP A 300 -22.24 -7.04 26.50
C ASP A 300 -22.87 -7.80 27.68
N VAL A 301 -23.58 -8.90 27.44
CA VAL A 301 -24.19 -9.69 28.53
C VAL A 301 -23.15 -10.21 29.51
N VAL A 302 -22.03 -10.74 29.01
CA VAL A 302 -20.97 -11.28 29.86
C VAL A 302 -20.36 -10.19 30.74
N GLU A 303 -19.98 -9.06 30.15
CA GLU A 303 -19.43 -7.93 30.89
C GLU A 303 -20.46 -7.40 31.90
N ALA A 304 -21.70 -7.15 31.45
CA ALA A 304 -22.75 -6.56 32.25
C ALA A 304 -23.11 -7.37 33.50
N MET A 305 -22.99 -8.71 33.41
CA MET A 305 -23.24 -9.62 34.54
C MET A 305 -22.03 -9.80 35.44
N ALA A 306 -20.81 -9.75 34.88
CA ALA A 306 -19.57 -9.90 35.62
C ALA A 306 -19.19 -8.63 36.40
N SER A 307 -19.57 -7.46 35.90
CA SER A 307 -19.28 -6.16 36.51
C SER A 307 -20.31 -5.75 37.57
N HIS A 308 -19.88 -4.88 38.49
CA HIS A 308 -20.75 -4.33 39.55
C HIS A 308 -21.65 -3.23 38.97
N ARG A 309 -22.97 -3.29 39.26
CA ARG A 309 -23.94 -2.26 38.85
C ARG A 309 -24.69 -1.68 40.06
N PRO A 310 -25.24 -0.45 39.99
CA PRO A 310 -25.88 0.23 41.14
C PRO A 310 -27.04 -0.55 41.76
N TYR A 311 -27.76 -1.26 40.89
CA TYR A 311 -28.96 -2.01 41.22
C TYR A 311 -28.69 -3.52 41.38
N ARG A 312 -27.45 -3.98 41.14
CA ARG A 312 -27.08 -5.39 41.21
C ARG A 312 -25.57 -5.56 41.48
N PRO A 313 -25.17 -6.20 42.61
CA PRO A 313 -23.78 -6.57 42.81
C PRO A 313 -23.31 -7.53 41.70
N ALA A 314 -22.03 -7.44 41.33
CA ALA A 314 -21.38 -8.35 40.39
C ALA A 314 -21.74 -9.80 40.74
N LEU A 315 -22.32 -10.53 39.79
CA LEU A 315 -22.66 -11.95 39.99
C LEU A 315 -21.43 -12.85 39.84
N GLY A 316 -20.36 -12.31 39.27
CA GLY A 316 -19.13 -13.02 38.95
C GLY A 316 -19.12 -13.54 37.53
N ILE A 317 -17.92 -13.75 37.00
CA ILE A 317 -17.71 -14.20 35.63
C ILE A 317 -18.31 -15.60 35.42
N GLU A 318 -18.24 -16.47 36.42
CA GLU A 318 -18.77 -17.84 36.34
C GLU A 318 -20.27 -17.85 36.11
N VAL A 319 -21.02 -16.95 36.76
CA VAL A 319 -22.46 -16.83 36.58
C VAL A 319 -22.80 -16.26 35.20
N ALA A 320 -22.01 -15.30 34.71
CA ALA A 320 -22.16 -14.75 33.37
C ALA A 320 -21.94 -15.83 32.28
N LEU A 321 -20.89 -16.65 32.42
CA LEU A 321 -20.62 -17.75 31.50
C LEU A 321 -21.69 -18.85 31.56
N GLN A 322 -22.23 -19.13 32.76
CA GLN A 322 -23.36 -20.05 32.91
C GLN A 322 -24.64 -19.53 32.23
N GLU A 323 -24.92 -18.22 32.30
CA GLU A 323 -26.08 -17.62 31.65
C GLU A 323 -26.04 -17.78 30.12
N ILE A 324 -24.90 -17.46 29.50
CA ILE A 324 -24.77 -17.59 28.04
C ILE A 324 -24.76 -19.05 27.60
N SER A 325 -24.17 -19.95 28.40
CA SER A 325 -24.16 -21.39 28.13
C SER A 325 -25.55 -22.00 28.23
N LYS A 326 -26.32 -21.64 29.27
CA LYS A 326 -27.70 -22.12 29.46
C LYS A 326 -28.62 -21.75 28.31
N HIS A 327 -28.43 -20.56 27.72
CA HIS A 327 -29.27 -20.04 26.64
C HIS A 327 -28.60 -20.08 25.26
N GLN A 328 -27.55 -20.89 25.11
CA GLN A 328 -26.87 -21.12 23.85
C GLN A 328 -27.83 -21.70 22.80
N GLY A 329 -27.80 -21.18 21.58
CA GLY A 329 -28.69 -21.62 20.49
C GLY A 329 -30.15 -21.22 20.66
N THR A 330 -30.51 -20.48 21.71
CA THR A 330 -31.88 -19.96 21.92
C THR A 330 -31.90 -18.43 22.04
N LEU A 331 -31.15 -17.84 22.96
CA LEU A 331 -31.00 -16.39 23.07
C LEU A 331 -29.75 -15.89 22.34
N TYR A 332 -28.69 -16.68 22.43
CA TYR A 332 -27.36 -16.34 21.92
C TYR A 332 -26.91 -17.32 20.85
N ASP A 333 -26.16 -16.81 19.87
CA ASP A 333 -25.60 -17.63 18.81
C ASP A 333 -24.68 -18.73 19.35
N ALA A 334 -24.85 -19.95 18.83
CA ALA A 334 -24.15 -21.12 19.36
C ALA A 334 -22.63 -21.06 19.15
N ASP A 335 -22.19 -20.57 17.99
CA ASP A 335 -20.77 -20.50 17.65
C ASP A 335 -20.10 -19.38 18.45
N VAL A 336 -20.77 -18.24 18.58
CA VAL A 336 -20.30 -17.10 19.39
C VAL A 336 -20.15 -17.48 20.86
N VAL A 337 -21.13 -18.18 21.44
CA VAL A 337 -21.05 -18.65 22.83
C VAL A 337 -19.91 -19.65 23.00
N THR A 338 -19.75 -20.58 22.07
CA THR A 338 -18.67 -21.57 22.12
C THR A 338 -17.30 -20.90 22.09
N ALA A 339 -17.11 -19.92 21.19
CA ALA A 339 -15.90 -19.12 21.12
C ALA A 339 -15.65 -18.38 22.44
N CYS A 340 -16.66 -17.67 22.96
CA CYS A 340 -16.56 -16.95 24.24
C CYS A 340 -16.16 -17.88 25.40
N LEU A 341 -16.79 -19.04 25.54
CA LEU A 341 -16.47 -20.01 26.59
C LEU A 341 -15.03 -20.54 26.45
N SER A 342 -14.58 -20.82 25.22
CA SER A 342 -13.20 -21.26 24.94
C SER A 342 -12.17 -20.22 25.37
N LEU A 343 -12.44 -18.92 25.18
CA LEU A 343 -11.53 -17.85 25.57
C LEU A 343 -11.25 -17.84 27.07
N PHE A 344 -12.28 -17.97 27.90
CA PHE A 344 -12.14 -18.01 29.36
C PHE A 344 -11.55 -19.33 29.86
N ALA A 345 -11.98 -20.47 29.30
CA ALA A 345 -11.54 -21.79 29.75
C ALA A 345 -10.11 -22.15 29.30
N ASN A 346 -9.80 -21.92 28.03
CA ASN A 346 -8.58 -22.43 27.39
C ASN A 346 -7.53 -21.34 27.18
N LYS A 347 -7.95 -20.12 26.86
CA LYS A 347 -7.04 -19.00 26.54
C LYS A 347 -6.85 -18.00 27.69
N LYS A 348 -7.42 -18.28 28.86
CA LYS A 348 -7.26 -17.50 30.11
C LYS A 348 -7.57 -16.01 29.93
N PHE A 349 -8.56 -15.67 29.11
CA PHE A 349 -9.03 -14.30 29.01
C PHE A 349 -9.51 -13.80 30.38
N SER A 350 -9.16 -12.56 30.73
CA SER A 350 -9.63 -11.88 31.92
C SER A 350 -9.87 -10.42 31.61
N PHE A 351 -10.93 -9.84 32.17
CA PHE A 351 -11.14 -8.41 32.11
C PHE A 351 -10.08 -7.67 32.92
N GLU A 352 -9.51 -6.62 32.34
CA GLU A 352 -8.69 -5.66 33.06
C GLU A 352 -9.61 -4.64 33.73
N TYR A 353 -9.53 -4.56 35.06
CA TYR A 353 -10.21 -3.54 35.85
C TYR A 353 -9.14 -2.54 36.31
N SER A 354 -9.18 -1.34 35.75
CA SER A 354 -8.28 -0.22 36.08
C SER A 354 -8.71 0.50 37.35
#